data_AF-A0A0L7K2U6-F1
#
_entry.id   AF-A0A0L7K2U6-F1
#
_cell.length_a   1.000
_cell.length_b   1.000
_cell.length_c   1.000
_cell.angle_alpha   90.00
_cell.angle_beta   90.00
_cell.angle_gamma   90.00
#
_symmetry.space_group_name_H-M   'P 1'
#
loop_
_entity.id
_entity.type
_entity.pdbx_description
1 polymer ?
#
loop_
_entity_poly.entity_id
_entity_poly.type
_entity_poly.pdbx_seq_one_letter_code
_entity_poly.pdbx_strand_id
1 'polypeptide(L)'
;MVPYIGQFDISEFAKVTKLFLDKYGKIVRLGGLIGRPDLLFVYDADEIERIYRREGPTPFRPSMPCLVKYKSEVRKDFFGELPGVVG
;
A
#
# COMPACT_ATOMS: atom_id res chain seq x y z
N MET A 1 -1.17 9.56 -34.17
CA MET A 1 -2.00 8.87 -33.15
C MET A 1 -1.57 9.41 -31.80
N VAL A 2 -2.44 10.16 -31.13
CA VAL A 2 -2.16 10.72 -29.79
C VAL A 2 -2.25 9.56 -28.77
N PRO A 3 -1.35 9.44 -27.79
CA PRO A 3 -1.45 8.39 -26.78
C PRO A 3 -2.79 8.49 -26.05
N TYR A 4 -3.42 7.36 -25.80
CA TYR A 4 -4.66 7.25 -25.03
C TYR A 4 -4.39 7.75 -23.61
N ILE A 5 -4.82 8.98 -23.28
CA ILE A 5 -4.63 9.56 -21.96
C ILE A 5 -5.68 8.98 -21.01
N GLY A 6 -5.28 7.96 -20.24
CA GLY A 6 -5.94 7.47 -19.01
C GLY A 6 -7.27 6.71 -19.19
N GLN A 7 -7.29 5.42 -18.84
CA GLN A 7 -8.54 4.62 -18.73
C GLN A 7 -9.28 4.80 -17.40
N PHE A 8 -8.66 5.45 -16.41
CA PHE A 8 -9.16 5.52 -15.05
C PHE A 8 -8.95 6.91 -14.46
N ASP A 9 -9.96 7.41 -13.76
CA ASP A 9 -9.85 8.60 -12.93
C ASP A 9 -9.14 8.27 -11.60
N ILE A 10 -8.52 9.27 -10.96
CA ILE A 10 -7.86 9.09 -9.65
C ILE A 10 -8.86 8.61 -8.58
N SER A 11 -10.13 9.05 -8.66
CA SER A 11 -11.20 8.59 -7.77
C SER A 11 -11.52 7.09 -7.92
N GLU A 12 -11.08 6.46 -9.01
CA GLU A 12 -11.32 5.05 -9.30
C GLU A 12 -10.17 4.13 -8.84
N PHE A 13 -9.28 4.61 -7.97
CA PHE A 13 -8.16 3.82 -7.45
C PHE A 13 -8.59 2.45 -6.90
N ALA A 14 -9.73 2.37 -6.22
CA ALA A 14 -10.28 1.10 -5.73
C ALA A 14 -10.61 0.13 -6.88
N LYS A 15 -11.15 0.62 -8.00
CA LYS A 15 -11.44 -0.19 -9.18
C LYS A 15 -10.17 -0.67 -9.85
N VAL A 16 -9.16 0.21 -9.96
CA VAL A 16 -7.85 -0.13 -10.55
C VAL A 16 -7.14 -1.20 -9.74
N THR A 17 -7.09 -1.05 -8.42
CA THR A 17 -6.46 -2.04 -7.53
C THR A 17 -7.22 -3.37 -7.54
N LYS A 18 -8.55 -3.35 -7.61
CA LYS A 18 -9.36 -4.56 -7.79
C LYS A 18 -9.07 -5.25 -9.13
N LEU A 19 -8.97 -4.49 -10.22
CA LEU A 19 -8.59 -5.02 -11.54
C LEU A 19 -7.20 -5.67 -11.51
N PHE A 20 -6.22 -5.07 -10.83
CA PHE A 20 -4.89 -5.64 -10.69
C PHE A 20 -4.93 -6.99 -9.97
N LEU A 21 -5.63 -7.05 -8.84
CA LEU A 21 -5.82 -8.28 -8.10
C LEU A 21 -6.49 -9.37 -8.96
N ASP A 22 -7.58 -9.02 -9.65
CA ASP A 22 -8.37 -10.00 -10.41
C ASP A 22 -7.63 -10.50 -11.66
N LYS A 23 -6.82 -9.64 -12.30
CA LYS A 23 -6.13 -9.96 -13.56
C LYS A 23 -4.75 -10.58 -13.36
N TYR A 24 -3.99 -10.11 -12.37
CA TYR A 24 -2.58 -10.46 -12.20
C TYR A 24 -2.30 -11.20 -10.88
N GLY A 25 -3.26 -11.20 -9.94
CA GLY A 25 -3.18 -11.93 -8.69
C GLY A 25 -2.63 -11.12 -7.53
N LYS A 26 -2.10 -11.82 -6.53
CA LYS A 26 -1.80 -11.28 -5.20
C LYS A 26 -0.62 -10.30 -5.14
N ILE A 27 0.28 -10.34 -6.12
CA ILE A 27 1.48 -9.47 -6.17
C ILE A 27 1.61 -8.92 -7.58
N VAL A 28 1.57 -7.60 -7.71
CA VAL A 28 1.54 -6.92 -9.01
C VAL A 28 2.59 -5.82 -9.03
N ARG A 29 3.55 -5.92 -9.96
CA ARG A 29 4.55 -4.87 -10.20
C ARG A 29 4.08 -3.98 -11.36
N LEU A 30 3.97 -2.68 -11.10
CA LEU A 30 3.77 -1.64 -12.08
C LEU A 30 5.09 -0.90 -12.29
N GLY A 31 5.75 -1.17 -13.41
CA GLY A 31 7.04 -0.55 -13.73
C GLY A 31 6.99 0.40 -14.92
N GLY A 32 8.12 1.05 -15.19
CA GLY A 32 8.24 2.01 -16.31
C GLY A 32 7.59 3.36 -16.03
N LEU A 33 7.44 3.71 -14.74
CA LEU A 33 6.89 5.00 -14.32
C LEU A 33 7.95 6.09 -14.52
N ILE A 34 7.68 7.03 -15.42
CA ILE A 34 8.61 8.14 -15.69
C ILE A 34 8.76 8.99 -14.42
N GLY A 35 9.99 9.13 -13.94
CA GLY A 35 10.34 9.94 -12.77
C GLY A 35 9.92 9.36 -11.42
N ARG A 36 9.50 8.09 -11.36
CA ARG A 36 9.14 7.40 -10.10
C ARG A 36 9.70 5.97 -10.09
N PRO A 37 10.03 5.42 -8.91
CA PRO A 37 10.37 4.01 -8.80
C PRO A 37 9.17 3.13 -9.19
N ASP A 38 9.46 1.90 -9.60
CA ASP A 38 8.45 0.86 -9.82
C ASP A 38 7.59 0.68 -8.56
N LEU A 39 6.29 0.51 -8.74
CA LEU A 39 5.34 0.24 -7.66
C LEU A 39 5.08 -1.26 -7.56
N LEU A 40 5.10 -1.78 -6.34
CA LEU A 40 4.71 -3.17 -6.04
C LEU A 40 3.44 -3.14 -5.19
N PHE A 41 2.34 -3.65 -5.74
CA PHE A 41 1.10 -3.87 -5.01
C PHE A 41 1.10 -5.30 -4.45
N VAL A 42 0.88 -5.43 -3.15
CA VAL A 42 0.74 -6.70 -2.46
C VAL A 42 -0.67 -6.75 -1.87
N TYR A 43 -1.44 -7.78 -2.23
CA TYR A 43 -2.82 -8.00 -1.81
C TYR A 43 -2.97 -9.19 -0.85
N ASP A 44 -1.86 -9.75 -0.39
CA ASP A 44 -1.80 -10.87 0.55
C ASP A 44 -1.34 -10.37 1.92
N ALA A 45 -2.17 -10.59 2.95
CA ALA A 45 -1.93 -10.06 4.29
C ALA A 45 -0.68 -10.68 4.95
N ASP A 46 -0.42 -11.97 4.73
CA ASP A 46 0.70 -12.68 5.31
C ASP A 46 2.03 -12.17 4.72
N GLU A 47 2.04 -11.93 3.40
CA GLU A 47 3.20 -11.34 2.72
C GLU A 47 3.46 -9.89 3.16
N ILE A 48 2.40 -9.09 3.32
CA ILE A 48 2.49 -7.72 3.86
C ILE A 48 3.13 -7.76 5.25
N GLU A 49 2.61 -8.58 6.15
CA GLU A 49 3.15 -8.71 7.50
C GLU A 49 4.63 -9.14 7.47
N ARG A 50 4.96 -10.13 6.65
CA ARG A 50 6.33 -10.64 6.51
C ARG A 50 7.29 -9.56 6.05
N ILE A 51 6.90 -8.73 5.07
CA ILE A 51 7.70 -7.59 4.61
C ILE A 51 7.89 -6.62 5.76
N TYR A 52 6.81 -6.15 6.38
CA TYR A 52 6.88 -5.17 7.46
C TYR A 52 7.74 -5.60 8.66
N ARG A 53 7.79 -6.91 8.96
CA ARG A 53 8.62 -7.49 10.03
C ARG A 53 10.08 -7.72 9.65
N ARG A 54 10.38 -7.91 8.35
CA ARG A 54 11.72 -8.25 7.85
C ARG A 54 12.43 -7.10 7.16
N GLU A 55 11.79 -5.93 7.07
CA GLU A 55 12.42 -4.74 6.50
C GLU A 55 13.77 -4.46 7.19
N GLY A 56 14.77 -4.12 6.37
CA GLY A 56 16.11 -3.78 6.83
C GLY A 56 16.14 -2.49 7.66
N PRO A 57 17.31 -2.08 8.17
CA PRO A 57 17.43 -0.99 9.14
C PRO A 57 17.08 0.41 8.60
N THR A 58 16.96 0.60 7.28
CA THR A 58 16.69 1.90 6.66
C THR A 58 15.59 1.81 5.61
N PRO A 59 14.34 1.45 5.97
CA PRO A 59 13.24 1.47 5.02
C PRO A 59 12.76 2.92 4.86
N PHE A 60 12.52 3.34 3.62
CA PHE A 60 11.83 4.60 3.39
C PHE A 60 10.32 4.39 3.60
N ARG A 61 9.85 4.61 4.84
CA ARG A 61 8.42 4.64 5.17
C ARG A 61 7.98 6.08 5.39
N PRO A 62 7.27 6.69 4.43
CA PRO A 62 6.45 7.85 4.75
C PRO A 62 5.52 7.42 5.88
N SER A 63 5.68 8.00 7.07
CA SER A 63 4.76 7.71 8.16
C SER A 63 3.36 8.15 7.76
N MET A 64 2.34 7.53 8.35
CA MET A 64 0.96 7.99 8.21
C MET A 64 0.49 8.55 9.55
N PRO A 65 0.80 9.81 9.89
CA PRO A 65 0.54 10.38 11.23
C PRO A 65 -0.92 10.23 11.69
N CYS A 66 -1.87 10.23 10.75
CA CYS A 66 -3.28 10.00 11.05
C CYS A 66 -3.55 8.57 11.54
N LEU A 67 -2.88 7.54 11.01
CA LEU A 67 -2.98 6.16 11.49
C LEU A 67 -2.35 6.02 12.88
N VAL A 68 -1.17 6.62 13.09
CA VAL A 68 -0.53 6.64 14.41
C VAL A 68 -1.49 7.20 15.45
N LYS A 69 -2.02 8.42 15.22
CA LYS A 69 -2.97 9.06 16.13
C LYS A 69 -4.24 8.25 16.34
N TYR A 70 -4.80 7.67 15.28
CA TYR A 70 -6.00 6.85 15.39
C TYR A 70 -5.78 5.63 16.29
N LYS A 71 -4.63 4.95 16.15
CA LYS A 71 -4.31 3.75 16.93
C LYS A 71 -3.87 4.06 18.36
N SER A 72 -3.07 5.11 18.57
CA SER A 72 -2.48 5.42 19.88
C SER A 72 -3.37 6.27 20.78
N GLU A 73 -4.25 7.11 20.21
CA GLU A 73 -5.10 8.03 20.98
C GLU A 73 -6.59 7.70 20.84
N VAL A 74 -7.11 7.65 19.61
CA VAL A 74 -8.57 7.57 19.36
C VAL A 74 -9.14 6.19 19.68
N ARG A 75 -8.40 5.13 19.36
CA ARG A 75 -8.80 3.72 19.54
C ARG A 75 -7.81 2.94 20.40
N LYS A 76 -7.14 3.63 21.34
CA LYS A 76 -6.13 3.06 22.21
C LYS A 76 -6.60 1.77 22.93
N ASP A 77 -7.84 1.75 23.42
CA ASP A 77 -8.38 0.62 24.20
C ASP A 77 -8.61 -0.62 23.33
N PHE A 78 -8.80 -0.44 22.01
CA PHE A 78 -8.95 -1.52 21.06
C PHE A 78 -7.60 -2.08 20.60
N PHE A 79 -6.62 -1.22 20.33
CA PHE A 79 -5.30 -1.63 19.81
C PHE A 79 -4.32 -2.04 20.90
N GLY A 80 -4.48 -1.52 22.12
CA GLY A 80 -3.64 -1.83 23.26
C GLY A 80 -2.15 -1.62 22.99
N GLU A 81 -1.33 -2.52 23.53
CA GLU A 81 0.14 -2.46 23.42
C GLU A 81 0.68 -2.94 22.06
N LEU A 82 -0.14 -3.64 21.27
CA LEU A 82 0.27 -4.25 20.00
C LEU A 82 -0.60 -3.71 18.83
N PRO A 83 -0.38 -2.46 18.39
CA PRO A 83 -1.18 -1.82 17.34
C PRO A 83 -0.96 -2.37 15.91
N GLY A 84 -0.17 -3.43 15.77
CA GLY A 84 0.22 -4.06 14.51
C GLY A 84 1.48 -3.46 13.88
N VAL A 85 1.82 -3.91 12.67
CA VAL A 85 3.08 -3.56 11.97
C VAL A 85 2.96 -2.37 11.01
N VAL A 86 1.74 -1.88 10.80
CA VAL A 86 1.41 -0.73 9.92
C VAL A 86 1.19 0.51 10.78
N GLY A 87 1.86 1.62 10.46
CA GLY A 87 1.77 2.90 11.15
C GLY A 87 1.87 4.09 10.22
#